data_AF-A0A6B2UXU9-F1
#
_entry.id   AF-A0A6B2UXU9-F1
#
_cell.length_a   1.000
_cell.length_b   1.000
_cell.length_c   1.000
_cell.angle_alpha   90.00
_cell.angle_beta   90.00
_cell.angle_gamma   90.00
#
_symmetry.space_group_name_H-M   'P 1'
#
loop_
_entity.id
_entity.type
_entity.pdbx_description
1 polymer ?
#
loop_
_entity_poly.entity_id
_entity_poly.type
_entity_poly.pdbx_seq_one_letter_code
_entity_poly.pdbx_strand_id
1 'polypeptide(L)'
;MTEAGAVPQTERLAAALAATAELSVPVDADAYEGVRGDRLDALTGRLDALHTESPGTRDGATAALVAARLGRCLALRFALTAQPDDRKRALELLETARACALLDEEERTAADRALGAMLGSRLFRLHREFGGGSQEQWSLQRMMNAFAVGVPAAQGGSGMLEDSLRLVRLLLERDHPALTDEARRHLRDFDEVVGAALDGDTDVLVRRGRQLIDSTPGFTLPPSLRAVLPAAFGLLEDASARPAGDAGPSDPRTAGARLAAEPLTESDWAQIAESQNQLLALTEAMAPGTLAEEDLAELIARLTGTGDTGPASGRSWLIAALLHFALAVRTGDMEGFRTALGLMRDAYADGELDAAFYDEWLRAIVPGVLLGATLTGGSLQDQETAWLLLEAQRWDDASASGTSAVSLRLCGAALRLNFRLMSALDDEDGEAVEDVVEALCALELDDAYDDAEDWIHVLVGFLLGAACLGTARLAGSREEVTDRLRAAVHHFQQAVDSPVDMPAMRALLDASWAPLITLTAIAESDPGRIAEGVRRTRTALESPGFTSDFRSRVRSAAAIALHTQYTLTRDPEPLDEAVAELEQAVTELPDGVPGGADLRWDLAALRAERAAVRPGTPE
;
A
#
# COMPACT_ATOMS: atom_id res chain seq x y z
N MET A 1 -25.98 66.65 19.17
CA MET A 1 -25.59 65.33 19.68
C MET A 1 -26.87 64.53 19.78
N THR A 2 -27.13 63.68 18.78
CA THR A 2 -28.38 62.95 18.62
C THR A 2 -28.19 61.58 19.24
N GLU A 3 -28.88 61.30 20.35
CA GLU A 3 -29.02 59.95 20.90
C GLU A 3 -29.82 59.12 19.90
N ALA A 4 -29.11 58.27 19.13
CA ALA A 4 -29.75 57.22 18.37
C ALA A 4 -30.32 56.19 19.37
N GLY A 5 -31.65 56.18 19.52
CA GLY A 5 -32.34 55.21 20.37
C GLY A 5 -31.97 53.79 19.96
N ALA A 6 -31.53 52.98 20.92
CA ALA A 6 -31.23 51.58 20.70
C ALA A 6 -32.47 50.86 20.15
N VAL A 7 -32.32 50.19 19.00
CA VAL A 7 -33.41 49.44 18.36
C VAL A 7 -33.98 48.42 19.36
N PRO A 8 -35.31 48.36 19.55
CA PRO A 8 -35.96 47.41 20.46
C PRO A 8 -35.52 45.97 20.19
N GLN A 9 -35.34 45.18 21.25
CA GLN A 9 -34.88 43.78 21.16
C GLN A 9 -35.74 42.93 20.23
N THR A 10 -37.06 43.13 20.24
CA THR A 10 -38.03 42.43 19.39
C THR A 10 -37.82 42.71 17.90
N GLU A 11 -37.47 43.94 17.53
CA GLU A 11 -37.17 44.33 16.14
C GLU A 11 -35.82 43.76 15.69
N ARG A 12 -34.81 43.79 16.56
CA ARG A 12 -33.50 43.15 16.30
C ARG A 12 -33.65 41.64 16.07
N LEU A 13 -34.47 40.99 16.89
CA LEU A 13 -34.77 39.56 16.79
C LEU A 13 -35.49 39.24 15.48
N ALA A 14 -36.59 39.93 15.16
CA ALA A 14 -37.34 39.71 13.92
C ALA A 14 -36.47 39.91 12.68
N ALA A 15 -35.63 40.95 12.67
CA ALA A 15 -34.71 41.22 11.57
C ALA A 15 -33.63 40.14 11.41
N ALA A 16 -33.09 39.62 12.53
CA ALA A 16 -32.09 38.56 12.51
C ALA A 16 -32.70 37.22 12.02
N LEU A 17 -33.90 36.88 12.47
CA LEU A 17 -34.60 35.67 12.04
C LEU A 17 -35.01 35.72 10.56
N ALA A 18 -35.51 36.87 10.08
CA ALA A 18 -35.85 37.05 8.67
C ALA A 18 -34.62 36.96 7.76
N ALA A 19 -33.50 37.57 8.17
CA ALA A 19 -32.26 37.55 7.39
C ALA A 19 -31.59 36.16 7.31
N THR A 20 -32.01 35.21 8.15
CA THR A 20 -31.43 33.86 8.22
C THR A 20 -32.38 32.75 7.82
N ALA A 21 -33.62 33.08 7.41
CA ALA A 21 -34.62 32.10 7.02
C ALA A 21 -34.11 31.18 5.89
N GLU A 22 -33.59 31.77 4.81
CA GLU A 22 -33.21 31.06 3.58
C GLU A 22 -31.75 30.57 3.55
N LEU A 23 -31.00 30.62 4.67
CA LEU A 23 -29.58 30.25 4.67
C LEU A 23 -29.33 28.75 4.49
N SER A 24 -28.83 28.33 3.33
CA SER A 24 -28.38 26.95 3.14
C SER A 24 -26.89 26.80 3.49
N VAL A 25 -26.53 25.62 4.00
CA VAL A 25 -25.14 25.18 4.16
C VAL A 25 -24.77 24.36 2.92
N PRO A 26 -23.71 24.73 2.17
CA PRO A 26 -23.26 23.96 1.02
C PRO A 26 -22.43 22.73 1.45
N VAL A 27 -22.48 21.67 0.63
CA VAL A 27 -21.47 20.59 0.69
C VAL A 27 -20.21 21.01 -0.07
N ASP A 28 -20.38 21.61 -1.25
CA ASP A 28 -19.28 22.20 -2.02
C ASP A 28 -19.22 23.71 -1.81
N ALA A 29 -18.21 24.17 -1.08
CA ALA A 29 -18.01 25.58 -0.76
C ALA A 29 -17.75 26.45 -2.00
N ASP A 30 -17.11 25.90 -3.04
CA ASP A 30 -16.73 26.66 -4.24
C ASP A 30 -17.96 27.01 -5.09
N ALA A 31 -18.99 26.16 -5.06
CA ALA A 31 -20.26 26.36 -5.76
C ALA A 31 -21.23 27.28 -4.99
N TYR A 32 -20.88 27.74 -3.78
CA TYR A 32 -21.79 28.52 -2.96
C TYR A 32 -21.83 29.99 -3.33
N GLU A 33 -22.97 30.43 -3.85
CA GLU A 33 -23.15 31.82 -4.27
C GLU A 33 -23.75 32.75 -3.20
N GLY A 34 -24.20 32.21 -2.07
CA GLY A 34 -24.97 32.91 -1.05
C GLY A 34 -24.16 33.83 -0.10
N VAL A 35 -24.69 34.01 1.11
CA VAL A 35 -24.17 34.95 2.13
C VAL A 35 -22.82 34.48 2.66
N ARG A 36 -21.79 35.33 2.57
CA ARG A 36 -20.40 35.00 2.93
C ARG A 36 -19.64 36.22 3.49
N GLY A 37 -18.45 35.97 4.05
CA GLY A 37 -17.55 37.02 4.57
C GLY A 37 -18.18 37.89 5.67
N ASP A 38 -17.86 39.18 5.70
CA ASP A 38 -18.32 40.14 6.72
C ASP A 38 -19.84 40.12 6.97
N ARG A 39 -20.63 39.86 5.93
CA ARG A 39 -22.09 39.80 6.05
C ARG A 39 -22.54 38.59 6.87
N LEU A 40 -21.88 37.44 6.68
CA LEU A 40 -22.12 36.24 7.46
C LEU A 40 -21.65 36.46 8.90
N ASP A 41 -20.48 37.04 9.11
CA ASP A 41 -19.95 37.33 10.45
C ASP A 41 -20.85 38.28 11.24
N ALA A 42 -21.37 39.33 10.59
CA ALA A 42 -22.32 40.25 11.20
C ALA A 42 -23.68 39.60 11.53
N LEU A 43 -24.11 38.58 10.79
CA LEU A 43 -25.32 37.80 11.11
C LEU A 43 -25.06 36.85 12.28
N THR A 44 -23.95 36.12 12.24
CA THR A 44 -23.52 35.21 13.32
C THR A 44 -23.36 35.97 14.63
N GLY A 45 -22.64 37.10 14.65
CA GLY A 45 -22.44 37.92 15.85
C GLY A 45 -23.75 38.50 16.41
N ARG A 46 -24.71 38.86 15.55
CA ARG A 46 -26.04 39.31 16.00
C ARG A 46 -26.84 38.19 16.65
N LEU A 47 -26.83 36.99 16.05
CA LEU A 47 -27.53 35.84 16.61
C LEU A 47 -26.87 35.32 17.89
N ASP A 48 -25.54 35.40 17.99
CA ASP A 48 -24.80 35.03 19.20
C ASP A 48 -25.05 35.99 20.36
N ALA A 49 -25.06 37.31 20.10
CA ALA A 49 -25.48 38.31 21.07
C ALA A 49 -26.93 38.08 21.53
N LEU A 50 -27.83 37.77 20.58
CA LEU A 50 -29.20 37.41 20.95
C LEU A 50 -29.24 36.12 21.76
N HIS A 51 -28.47 35.09 21.43
CA HIS A 51 -28.47 33.81 22.14
C HIS A 51 -27.94 33.93 23.59
N THR A 52 -27.01 34.86 23.83
CA THR A 52 -26.41 35.11 25.16
C THR A 52 -27.21 36.08 26.04
N GLU A 53 -28.03 36.97 25.45
CA GLU A 53 -28.99 37.80 26.18
C GLU A 53 -29.99 36.92 26.97
N SER A 54 -30.15 37.18 28.29
CA SER A 54 -30.76 36.25 29.25
C SER A 54 -32.12 35.64 28.85
N PRO A 55 -32.36 34.34 29.11
CA PRO A 55 -33.59 33.63 28.74
C PRO A 55 -34.86 34.10 29.46
N GLY A 56 -34.75 34.96 30.48
CA GLY A 56 -35.89 35.44 31.28
C GLY A 56 -36.89 36.35 30.55
N THR A 57 -36.56 36.84 29.35
CA THR A 57 -37.42 37.74 28.55
C THR A 57 -37.99 37.10 27.27
N ARG A 58 -37.66 35.84 26.96
CA ARG A 58 -38.13 35.15 25.74
C ARG A 58 -38.85 33.85 26.07
N ASP A 59 -39.82 33.48 25.23
CA ASP A 59 -40.36 32.12 25.31
C ASP A 59 -39.31 31.09 24.83
N GLY A 60 -39.49 29.85 25.28
CA GLY A 60 -38.54 28.78 24.97
C GLY A 60 -38.44 28.43 23.48
N ALA A 61 -39.51 28.62 22.70
CA ALA A 61 -39.53 28.34 21.26
C ALA A 61 -38.69 29.35 20.47
N THR A 62 -38.80 30.63 20.84
CA THR A 62 -38.01 31.73 20.26
C THR A 62 -36.53 31.55 20.59
N ALA A 63 -36.21 31.16 21.82
CA ALA A 63 -34.82 30.87 22.20
C ALA A 63 -34.25 29.68 21.41
N ALA A 64 -35.03 28.61 21.24
CA ALA A 64 -34.65 27.45 20.42
C ALA A 64 -34.47 27.83 18.94
N LEU A 65 -35.32 28.70 18.40
CA LEU A 65 -35.23 29.15 17.01
C LEU A 65 -33.97 29.98 16.77
N VAL A 66 -33.64 30.90 17.69
CA VAL A 66 -32.39 31.67 17.63
C VAL A 66 -31.17 30.74 17.68
N ALA A 67 -31.19 29.73 18.55
CA ALA A 67 -30.13 28.73 18.65
C ALA A 67 -29.98 27.92 17.34
N ALA A 68 -31.08 27.47 16.74
CA ALA A 68 -31.08 26.74 15.46
C ALA A 68 -30.51 27.60 14.32
N ARG A 69 -30.92 28.87 14.21
CA ARG A 69 -30.41 29.81 13.21
C ARG A 69 -28.93 30.15 13.42
N LEU A 70 -28.50 30.30 14.67
CA LEU A 70 -27.09 30.49 15.01
C LEU A 70 -26.27 29.27 14.58
N GLY A 71 -26.74 28.06 14.88
CA GLY A 71 -26.12 26.80 14.44
C GLY A 71 -25.96 26.73 12.92
N ARG A 72 -26.99 27.13 12.15
CA ARG A 72 -26.91 27.19 10.68
C ARG A 72 -25.87 28.21 10.18
N CYS A 73 -25.77 29.38 10.80
CA CYS A 73 -24.78 30.39 10.43
C CYS A 73 -23.35 29.93 10.72
N LEU A 74 -23.13 29.30 11.87
CA LEU A 74 -21.84 28.73 12.25
C LEU A 74 -21.46 27.55 11.33
N ALA A 75 -22.40 26.67 11.00
CA ALA A 75 -22.19 25.59 10.05
C ALA A 75 -21.83 26.09 8.65
N LEU A 76 -22.51 27.14 8.17
CA LEU A 76 -22.17 27.79 6.90
C LEU A 76 -20.76 28.43 6.96
N ARG A 77 -20.44 29.14 8.04
CA ARG A 77 -19.12 29.75 8.19
C ARG A 77 -18.02 28.69 8.25
N PHE A 78 -18.26 27.59 8.95
CA PHE A 78 -17.37 26.43 8.98
C PHE A 78 -17.18 25.80 7.60
N ALA A 79 -18.26 25.58 6.84
CA ALA A 79 -18.18 25.02 5.49
C ALA A 79 -17.32 25.90 4.56
N LEU A 80 -17.35 27.23 4.74
CA LEU A 80 -16.59 28.18 3.93
C LEU A 80 -15.15 28.44 4.44
N THR A 81 -14.89 28.31 5.74
CA THR A 81 -13.63 28.81 6.36
C THR A 81 -12.86 27.77 7.18
N ALA A 82 -13.42 26.57 7.38
CA ALA A 82 -12.81 25.48 8.15
C ALA A 82 -12.54 25.75 9.64
N GLN A 83 -13.13 26.77 10.25
CA GLN A 83 -12.83 27.15 11.65
C GLN A 83 -13.31 26.09 12.66
N PRO A 84 -12.42 25.52 13.51
CA PRO A 84 -12.77 24.40 14.40
C PRO A 84 -13.77 24.79 15.51
N ASP A 85 -13.70 26.02 16.01
CA ASP A 85 -14.64 26.51 17.04
C ASP A 85 -16.08 26.59 16.52
N ASP A 86 -16.24 27.01 15.26
CA ASP A 86 -17.53 27.07 14.59
C ASP A 86 -18.13 25.67 14.43
N ARG A 87 -17.31 24.68 14.05
CA ARG A 87 -17.73 23.28 13.95
C ARG A 87 -18.31 22.80 15.28
N LYS A 88 -17.53 22.92 16.37
CA LYS A 88 -17.93 22.39 17.68
C LYS A 88 -19.25 23.01 18.13
N ARG A 89 -19.36 24.34 18.02
CA ARG A 89 -20.56 25.07 18.43
C ARG A 89 -21.76 24.81 17.53
N ALA A 90 -21.56 24.72 16.21
CA ALA A 90 -22.62 24.38 15.27
C ALA A 90 -23.16 22.97 15.50
N LEU A 91 -22.28 21.99 15.76
CA LEU A 91 -22.66 20.61 16.05
C LEU A 91 -23.60 20.56 17.26
N GLU A 92 -23.21 21.15 18.38
CA GLU A 92 -24.02 21.21 19.61
C GLU A 92 -25.41 21.85 19.37
N LEU A 93 -25.44 23.00 18.68
CA LEU A 93 -26.68 23.75 18.43
C LEU A 93 -27.63 23.04 17.47
N LEU A 94 -27.10 22.44 16.40
CA LEU A 94 -27.90 21.75 15.38
C LEU A 94 -28.43 20.40 15.86
N GLU A 95 -27.64 19.65 16.64
CA GLU A 95 -28.09 18.43 17.34
C GLU A 95 -29.27 18.73 18.25
N THR A 96 -29.13 19.78 19.08
CA THR A 96 -30.19 20.21 20.00
C THR A 96 -31.43 20.67 19.22
N ALA A 97 -31.26 21.45 18.16
CA ALA A 97 -32.37 21.96 17.35
C ALA A 97 -33.17 20.83 16.68
N ARG A 98 -32.51 19.86 16.06
CA ARG A 98 -33.18 18.69 15.44
C ARG A 98 -34.08 17.94 16.43
N ALA A 99 -33.64 17.78 17.67
CA ALA A 99 -34.38 17.07 18.70
C ALA A 99 -35.38 17.96 19.47
N CYS A 100 -35.41 19.26 19.21
CA CYS A 100 -36.18 20.21 20.00
C CYS A 100 -37.68 20.17 19.65
N ALA A 101 -38.51 19.68 20.57
CA ALA A 101 -39.97 19.65 20.41
C ALA A 101 -40.65 21.03 20.36
N LEU A 102 -39.92 22.12 20.67
CA LEU A 102 -40.43 23.48 20.60
C LEU A 102 -40.30 24.10 19.20
N LEU A 103 -39.55 23.45 18.30
CA LEU A 103 -39.40 23.86 16.90
C LEU A 103 -40.43 23.12 16.04
N ASP A 104 -40.87 23.78 14.97
CA ASP A 104 -41.70 23.13 13.97
C ASP A 104 -40.89 22.12 13.12
N GLU A 105 -41.60 21.37 12.27
CA GLU A 105 -40.97 20.35 11.43
C GLU A 105 -40.02 20.95 10.38
N GLU A 106 -40.31 22.15 9.89
CA GLU A 106 -39.49 22.82 8.88
C GLU A 106 -38.14 23.23 9.47
N GLU A 107 -38.15 23.79 10.67
CA GLU A 107 -36.96 24.19 11.41
C GLU A 107 -36.12 22.99 11.85
N ARG A 108 -36.74 21.91 12.32
CA ARG A 108 -36.03 20.66 12.63
C ARG A 108 -35.40 20.04 11.39
N THR A 109 -36.12 20.01 10.27
CA THR A 109 -35.61 19.53 8.98
C THR A 109 -34.48 20.41 8.44
N ALA A 110 -34.58 21.73 8.61
CA ALA A 110 -33.55 22.67 8.19
C ALA A 110 -32.26 22.51 9.02
N ALA A 111 -32.39 22.31 10.34
CA ALA A 111 -31.26 22.03 11.22
C ALA A 111 -30.59 20.70 10.86
N ASP A 112 -31.38 19.65 10.63
CA ASP A 112 -30.91 18.33 10.22
C ASP A 112 -30.19 18.36 8.85
N ARG A 113 -30.76 19.06 7.85
CA ARG A 113 -30.11 19.25 6.54
C ARG A 113 -28.82 20.05 6.66
N ALA A 114 -28.80 21.09 7.47
CA ALA A 114 -27.59 21.90 7.71
C ALA A 114 -26.49 21.08 8.39
N LEU A 115 -26.86 20.22 9.34
CA LEU A 115 -25.94 19.31 10.01
C LEU A 115 -25.33 18.29 9.01
N GLY A 116 -26.17 17.63 8.22
CA GLY A 116 -25.71 16.70 7.18
C GLY A 116 -24.81 17.38 6.14
N ALA A 117 -25.16 18.59 5.68
CA ALA A 117 -24.34 19.35 4.75
C ALA A 117 -23.01 19.80 5.36
N MET A 118 -23.00 20.23 6.61
CA MET A 118 -21.80 20.62 7.34
C MET A 118 -20.80 19.46 7.43
N LEU A 119 -21.26 18.28 7.87
CA LEU A 119 -20.43 17.08 7.97
C LEU A 119 -19.99 16.59 6.58
N GLY A 120 -20.90 16.59 5.61
CA GLY A 120 -20.62 16.25 4.21
C GLY A 120 -19.57 17.18 3.57
N SER A 121 -19.57 18.47 3.89
CA SER A 121 -18.58 19.42 3.37
C SER A 121 -17.15 19.10 3.81
N ARG A 122 -16.96 18.47 4.97
CA ARG A 122 -15.63 17.98 5.40
C ARG A 122 -15.20 16.80 4.56
N LEU A 123 -16.08 15.80 4.38
CA LEU A 123 -15.77 14.63 3.56
C LEU A 123 -15.51 15.02 2.11
N PHE A 124 -16.24 16.00 1.58
CA PHE A 124 -16.02 16.51 0.23
C PHE A 124 -14.65 17.19 0.10
N ARG A 125 -14.25 18.02 1.08
CA ARG A 125 -12.90 18.61 1.12
C ARG A 125 -11.81 17.56 1.25
N LEU A 126 -12.00 16.58 2.14
CA LEU A 126 -11.10 15.45 2.31
C LEU A 126 -10.96 14.66 1.00
N HIS A 127 -12.08 14.37 0.33
CA HIS A 127 -12.09 13.72 -0.97
C HIS A 127 -11.40 14.56 -2.05
N ARG A 128 -11.45 15.89 -2.02
CA ARG A 128 -10.67 16.73 -2.95
C ARG A 128 -9.18 16.77 -2.61
N GLU A 129 -8.85 16.80 -1.33
CA GLU A 129 -7.48 16.81 -0.83
C GLU A 129 -6.76 15.48 -1.11
N PHE A 130 -7.47 14.36 -1.07
CA PHE A 130 -6.91 13.01 -1.25
C PHE A 130 -7.33 12.32 -2.56
N GLY A 131 -8.36 12.79 -3.24
CA GLY A 131 -8.91 12.21 -4.48
C GLY A 131 -8.25 12.71 -5.77
N GLY A 132 -6.96 13.08 -5.71
CA GLY A 132 -6.15 13.32 -6.91
C GLY A 132 -6.01 12.03 -7.73
N GLY A 133 -5.83 12.17 -9.05
CA GLY A 133 -5.98 11.10 -10.05
C GLY A 133 -5.25 9.79 -9.74
N SER A 134 -5.75 8.70 -10.32
CA SER A 134 -5.36 7.29 -10.09
C SER A 134 -3.90 6.92 -10.44
N GLN A 135 -3.02 7.89 -10.64
CA GLN A 135 -1.64 7.74 -11.14
C GLN A 135 -0.62 8.56 -10.33
N GLU A 136 -1.03 9.45 -9.41
CA GLU A 136 -0.09 10.31 -8.69
C GLU A 136 0.49 9.60 -7.45
N GLN A 137 1.82 9.46 -7.41
CA GLN A 137 2.57 9.11 -6.21
C GLN A 137 2.24 10.13 -5.11
N TRP A 138 2.11 9.65 -3.87
CA TRP A 138 1.83 10.52 -2.73
C TRP A 138 3.12 11.02 -2.10
N SER A 139 3.14 12.31 -1.74
CA SER A 139 4.24 12.82 -0.93
C SER A 139 4.18 12.29 0.50
N LEU A 140 5.33 12.26 1.18
CA LEU A 140 5.42 11.82 2.57
C LEU A 140 4.49 12.67 3.45
N GLN A 141 4.49 13.99 3.24
CA GLN A 141 3.60 14.89 3.98
C GLN A 141 2.12 14.59 3.76
N ARG A 142 1.71 14.28 2.51
CA ARG A 142 0.31 13.94 2.22
C ARG A 142 -0.09 12.63 2.91
N MET A 143 0.81 11.65 2.92
CA MET A 143 0.58 10.39 3.61
C MET A 143 0.46 10.57 5.13
N MET A 144 1.34 11.37 5.74
CA MET A 144 1.27 11.72 7.17
C MET A 144 -0.03 12.46 7.51
N ASN A 145 -0.47 13.39 6.65
CA ASN A 145 -1.75 14.06 6.82
C ASN A 145 -2.93 13.07 6.74
N ALA A 146 -2.85 12.07 5.85
CA ALA A 146 -3.89 11.03 5.75
C ALA A 146 -3.97 10.18 7.02
N PHE A 147 -2.83 9.80 7.62
CA PHE A 147 -2.83 9.11 8.91
C PHE A 147 -3.44 9.96 10.03
N ALA A 148 -3.14 11.27 10.06
CA ALA A 148 -3.69 12.19 11.05
C ALA A 148 -5.23 12.31 11.00
N VAL A 149 -5.85 12.01 9.85
CA VAL A 149 -7.32 11.96 9.71
C VAL A 149 -7.92 10.80 10.51
N GLY A 150 -7.17 9.69 10.65
CA GLY A 150 -7.55 8.52 11.42
C GLY A 150 -7.38 8.68 12.94
N VAL A 151 -6.94 9.84 13.42
CA VAL A 151 -6.77 10.08 14.86
C VAL A 151 -8.10 10.60 15.45
N PRO A 152 -8.63 9.98 16.52
CA PRO A 152 -9.80 10.47 17.24
C PRO A 152 -9.62 11.88 17.81
N ALA A 153 -10.71 12.64 17.92
CA ALA A 153 -10.72 13.98 18.53
C ALA A 153 -10.27 13.97 20.00
N ALA A 154 -10.64 12.91 20.73
CA ALA A 154 -10.23 12.72 22.13
C ALA A 154 -8.69 12.69 22.29
N GLN A 155 -7.98 12.33 21.22
CA GLN A 155 -6.52 12.23 21.17
C GLN A 155 -5.85 13.46 20.55
N GLY A 156 -6.60 14.51 20.24
CA GLY A 156 -6.06 15.70 19.56
C GLY A 156 -6.12 15.61 18.04
N GLY A 157 -6.76 14.59 17.48
CA GLY A 157 -7.06 14.50 16.05
C GLY A 157 -8.11 15.51 15.58
N SER A 158 -8.30 15.61 14.27
CA SER A 158 -9.21 16.59 13.65
C SER A 158 -10.70 16.32 13.92
N GLY A 159 -11.02 15.19 14.54
CA GLY A 159 -12.38 14.71 14.79
C GLY A 159 -13.13 14.26 13.53
N MET A 160 -12.39 13.88 12.49
CA MET A 160 -12.97 13.46 11.22
C MET A 160 -13.68 12.11 11.33
N LEU A 161 -13.16 11.18 12.14
CA LEU A 161 -13.78 9.88 12.37
C LEU A 161 -15.18 10.03 12.99
N GLU A 162 -15.30 10.84 14.04
CA GLU A 162 -16.56 11.09 14.74
C GLU A 162 -17.57 11.80 13.84
N ASP A 163 -17.12 12.78 13.05
CA ASP A 163 -17.98 13.48 12.09
C ASP A 163 -18.46 12.55 10.97
N SER A 164 -17.59 11.65 10.48
CA SER A 164 -17.92 10.67 9.44
C SER A 164 -18.94 9.67 9.97
N LEU A 165 -18.69 9.11 11.16
CA LEU A 165 -19.60 8.21 11.85
C LEU A 165 -20.96 8.88 12.09
N ARG A 166 -20.96 10.14 12.51
CA ARG A 166 -22.19 10.88 12.74
C ARG A 166 -22.97 11.10 11.45
N LEU A 167 -22.30 11.46 10.35
CA LEU A 167 -22.97 11.60 9.06
C LEU A 167 -23.58 10.28 8.60
N VAL A 168 -22.86 9.16 8.73
CA VAL A 168 -23.38 7.83 8.39
C VAL A 168 -24.65 7.52 9.16
N ARG A 169 -24.65 7.75 10.48
CA ARG A 169 -25.85 7.56 11.33
C ARG A 169 -27.01 8.45 10.88
N LEU A 170 -26.75 9.72 10.56
CA LEU A 170 -27.77 10.62 10.02
C LEU A 170 -28.35 10.14 8.69
N LEU A 171 -27.53 9.58 7.80
CA LEU A 171 -27.99 9.03 6.53
C LEU A 171 -28.85 7.78 6.75
N LEU A 172 -28.49 6.93 7.70
CA LEU A 172 -29.24 5.72 8.06
C LEU A 172 -30.54 6.01 8.80
N GLU A 173 -30.63 7.12 9.53
CA GLU A 173 -31.88 7.61 10.16
C GLU A 173 -32.94 8.00 9.10
N ARG A 174 -32.54 8.28 7.85
CA ARG A 174 -33.44 8.72 6.78
C ARG A 174 -33.93 7.56 5.92
N ASP A 175 -35.24 7.50 5.71
CA ASP A 175 -35.79 6.73 4.61
C ASP A 175 -35.78 7.60 3.33
N HIS A 176 -34.71 7.48 2.53
CA HIS A 176 -34.55 8.22 1.28
C HIS A 176 -34.60 7.25 0.09
N PRO A 177 -35.40 7.49 -0.95
CA PRO A 177 -35.57 6.57 -2.08
C PRO A 177 -34.28 6.35 -2.90
N ALA A 178 -33.32 7.28 -2.82
CA ALA A 178 -32.01 7.12 -3.46
C ALA A 178 -31.01 6.28 -2.64
N LEU A 179 -31.33 5.94 -1.38
CA LEU A 179 -30.48 5.12 -0.53
C LEU A 179 -30.86 3.65 -0.70
N THR A 180 -30.14 2.95 -1.58
CA THR A 180 -30.37 1.52 -1.86
C THR A 180 -30.03 0.65 -0.64
N ASP A 181 -30.56 -0.58 -0.59
CA ASP A 181 -30.24 -1.52 0.50
C ASP A 181 -28.76 -1.90 0.56
N GLU A 182 -28.10 -1.91 -0.60
CA GLU A 182 -26.66 -2.09 -0.72
C GLU A 182 -25.90 -0.91 -0.11
N ALA A 183 -26.26 0.33 -0.44
CA ALA A 183 -25.66 1.51 0.16
C ALA A 183 -25.89 1.56 1.69
N ARG A 184 -27.07 1.15 2.18
CA ARG A 184 -27.33 1.01 3.62
C ARG A 184 -26.43 -0.02 4.28
N ARG A 185 -26.10 -1.12 3.58
CA ARG A 185 -25.18 -2.14 4.09
C ARG A 185 -23.77 -1.56 4.23
N HIS A 186 -23.24 -0.94 3.17
CA HIS A 186 -21.89 -0.34 3.20
C HIS A 186 -21.77 0.77 4.27
N LEU A 187 -22.82 1.57 4.46
CA LEU A 187 -22.87 2.56 5.53
C LEU A 187 -22.80 1.92 6.92
N ARG A 188 -23.47 0.78 7.16
CA ARG A 188 -23.36 0.05 8.43
C ARG A 188 -21.99 -0.58 8.62
N ASP A 189 -21.42 -1.15 7.55
CA ASP A 189 -20.08 -1.73 7.61
C ASP A 189 -19.03 -0.65 7.96
N PHE A 190 -19.16 0.54 7.37
CA PHE A 190 -18.34 1.70 7.73
C PHE A 190 -18.56 2.18 9.18
N ASP A 191 -19.81 2.19 9.67
CA ASP A 191 -20.12 2.52 11.08
C ASP A 191 -19.44 1.55 12.05
N GLU A 192 -19.46 0.24 11.76
CA GLU A 192 -18.78 -0.79 12.55
C GLU A 192 -17.25 -0.59 12.55
N VAL A 193 -16.63 -0.34 11.37
CA VAL A 193 -15.17 -0.15 11.24
C VAL A 193 -14.70 1.08 12.01
N VAL A 194 -15.36 2.23 11.82
CA VAL A 194 -14.99 3.48 12.49
C VAL A 194 -15.31 3.40 13.99
N GLY A 195 -16.41 2.75 14.37
CA GLY A 195 -16.74 2.47 15.77
C GLY A 195 -15.63 1.67 16.46
N ALA A 196 -15.18 0.57 15.85
CA ALA A 196 -14.08 -0.24 16.37
C ALA A 196 -12.78 0.56 16.53
N ALA A 197 -12.45 1.44 15.56
CA ALA A 197 -11.29 2.33 15.65
C ALA A 197 -11.40 3.31 16.84
N LEU A 198 -12.58 3.87 17.09
CA LEU A 198 -12.81 4.79 18.23
C LEU A 198 -12.80 4.06 19.58
N ASP A 199 -13.29 2.82 19.62
CA ASP A 199 -13.32 1.99 20.82
C ASP A 199 -11.97 1.29 21.10
N GLY A 200 -11.02 1.38 20.17
CA GLY A 200 -9.71 0.71 20.26
C GLY A 200 -9.77 -0.81 20.03
N ASP A 201 -10.85 -1.32 19.43
CA ASP A 201 -11.03 -2.74 19.10
C ASP A 201 -10.29 -3.09 17.80
N THR A 202 -9.00 -3.42 17.93
CA THR A 202 -8.11 -3.75 16.80
C THR A 202 -8.57 -4.99 16.03
N ASP A 203 -9.16 -5.98 16.71
CA ASP A 203 -9.59 -7.23 16.09
C ASP A 203 -10.81 -7.02 15.18
N VAL A 204 -11.79 -6.23 15.64
CA VAL A 204 -12.94 -5.86 14.80
C VAL A 204 -12.49 -4.93 13.67
N LEU A 205 -11.63 -3.96 13.96
CA LEU A 205 -11.10 -3.01 12.99
C LEU A 205 -10.45 -3.72 11.79
N VAL A 206 -9.53 -4.64 12.05
CA VAL A 206 -8.83 -5.41 11.01
C VAL A 206 -9.82 -6.25 10.20
N ARG A 207 -10.61 -7.10 10.89
CA ARG A 207 -11.50 -8.06 10.23
C ARG A 207 -12.54 -7.36 9.35
N ARG A 208 -13.15 -6.29 9.85
CA ARG A 208 -14.16 -5.52 9.11
C ARG A 208 -13.53 -4.57 8.09
N GLY A 209 -12.34 -4.03 8.38
CA GLY A 209 -11.60 -3.16 7.47
C GLY A 209 -11.25 -3.87 6.17
N ARG A 210 -10.69 -5.09 6.24
CA ARG A 210 -10.43 -5.94 5.05
C ARG A 210 -11.72 -6.20 4.28
N GLN A 211 -12.77 -6.65 4.96
CA GLN A 211 -14.07 -6.90 4.34
C GLN A 211 -14.62 -5.66 3.61
N LEU A 212 -14.50 -4.47 4.20
CA LEU A 212 -14.98 -3.23 3.59
C LEU A 212 -14.22 -2.87 2.31
N ILE A 213 -12.89 -3.05 2.30
CA ILE A 213 -12.05 -2.80 1.11
C ILE A 213 -12.41 -3.77 -0.01
N ASP A 214 -12.58 -5.05 0.31
CA ASP A 214 -12.83 -6.10 -0.69
C ASP A 214 -14.26 -6.06 -1.25
N SER A 215 -15.24 -5.66 -0.43
CA SER A 215 -16.67 -5.77 -0.76
C SER A 215 -17.31 -4.52 -1.36
N THR A 216 -16.61 -3.38 -1.43
CA THR A 216 -17.20 -2.11 -1.87
C THR A 216 -16.80 -1.77 -3.32
N PRO A 217 -17.57 -2.18 -4.35
CA PRO A 217 -17.30 -1.80 -5.73
C PRO A 217 -17.39 -0.27 -5.88
N GLY A 218 -16.30 0.34 -6.36
CA GLY A 218 -16.18 1.80 -6.53
C GLY A 218 -15.54 2.54 -5.36
N PHE A 219 -15.18 1.87 -4.26
CA PHE A 219 -14.29 2.44 -3.25
C PHE A 219 -12.85 2.49 -3.79
N THR A 220 -12.56 3.52 -4.57
CA THR A 220 -11.24 3.74 -5.14
C THR A 220 -10.35 4.41 -4.10
N LEU A 221 -9.58 3.60 -3.37
CA LEU A 221 -8.44 4.15 -2.65
C LEU A 221 -7.36 4.57 -3.65
N PRO A 222 -6.66 5.68 -3.40
CA PRO A 222 -5.41 5.99 -4.06
C PRO A 222 -4.46 4.78 -4.03
N PRO A 223 -3.70 4.49 -5.10
CA PRO A 223 -2.82 3.31 -5.16
C PRO A 223 -1.89 3.19 -3.96
N SER A 224 -1.28 4.31 -3.53
CA SER A 224 -0.40 4.34 -2.35
C SER A 224 -1.09 3.92 -1.06
N LEU A 225 -2.33 4.36 -0.80
CA LEU A 225 -3.08 3.90 0.38
C LEU A 225 -3.48 2.44 0.28
N ARG A 226 -3.82 1.96 -0.92
CA ARG A 226 -4.14 0.54 -1.14
C ARG A 226 -2.93 -0.36 -0.87
N ALA A 227 -1.72 0.13 -1.12
CA ALA A 227 -0.49 -0.59 -0.81
C ALA A 227 -0.15 -0.59 0.69
N VAL A 228 -0.44 0.50 1.40
CA VAL A 228 -0.12 0.64 2.85
C VAL A 228 -1.09 -0.14 3.74
N LEU A 229 -2.38 -0.18 3.40
CA LEU A 229 -3.41 -0.75 4.29
C LEU A 229 -3.21 -2.23 4.64
N PRO A 230 -2.86 -3.14 3.70
CA PRO A 230 -2.60 -4.54 4.04
C PRO A 230 -1.46 -4.69 5.04
N ALA A 231 -0.36 -3.94 4.87
CA ALA A 231 0.77 -3.95 5.79
C ALA A 231 0.36 -3.42 7.18
N ALA A 232 -0.44 -2.35 7.23
CA ALA A 232 -0.97 -1.84 8.49
C ALA A 232 -1.87 -2.85 9.22
N PHE A 233 -2.71 -3.60 8.48
CA PHE A 233 -3.53 -4.66 9.05
C PHE A 233 -2.72 -5.85 9.54
N GLY A 234 -1.71 -6.28 8.77
CA GLY A 234 -0.81 -7.36 9.18
C GLY A 234 -0.11 -7.05 10.50
N LEU A 235 0.40 -5.83 10.67
CA LEU A 235 1.02 -5.40 11.94
C LEU A 235 0.05 -5.43 13.13
N LEU A 236 -1.22 -5.07 12.91
CA LEU A 236 -2.25 -5.15 13.93
C LEU A 236 -2.63 -6.61 14.24
N GLU A 237 -2.67 -7.49 13.24
CA GLU A 237 -2.93 -8.93 13.38
C GLU A 237 -1.83 -9.63 14.15
N ASP A 238 -0.56 -9.37 13.82
CA ASP A 238 0.61 -9.95 14.50
C ASP A 238 0.68 -9.52 15.96
N ALA A 239 0.42 -8.24 16.21
CA ALA A 239 0.21 -7.77 17.57
C ALA A 239 -0.92 -8.54 18.23
N SER A 240 -2.05 -8.70 17.54
CA SER A 240 -3.23 -9.41 18.03
C SER A 240 -3.05 -10.91 18.30
N ALA A 241 -2.04 -11.54 17.73
CA ALA A 241 -1.72 -12.95 17.96
C ALA A 241 -0.83 -13.19 19.19
N ARG A 242 -0.09 -12.16 19.68
CA ARG A 242 0.83 -12.31 20.81
C ARG A 242 0.10 -12.54 22.15
N PRO A 243 0.62 -13.41 23.04
CA PRO A 243 0.03 -13.63 24.37
C PRO A 243 0.05 -12.34 25.20
N ALA A 244 -1.04 -12.05 25.90
CA ALA A 244 -1.20 -10.82 26.69
C ALA A 244 -0.14 -10.61 27.81
N GLY A 245 0.60 -11.65 28.18
CA GLY A 245 1.69 -11.58 29.16
C GLY A 245 2.99 -10.97 28.64
N ASP A 246 3.19 -10.93 27.31
CA ASP A 246 4.36 -10.36 26.64
C ASP A 246 4.06 -8.98 26.01
N ALA A 247 2.87 -8.44 26.24
CA ALA A 247 2.44 -7.14 25.74
C ALA A 247 3.21 -6.02 26.44
N GLY A 248 4.27 -5.55 25.79
CA GLY A 248 4.97 -4.34 26.19
C GLY A 248 4.13 -3.08 26.00
N PRO A 249 4.59 -1.92 26.51
CA PRO A 249 3.92 -0.63 26.30
C PRO A 249 3.81 -0.21 24.83
N SER A 250 4.57 -0.84 23.93
CA SER A 250 4.56 -0.67 22.48
C SER A 250 3.68 -1.66 21.72
N ASP A 251 2.93 -2.55 22.40
CA ASP A 251 1.97 -3.45 21.77
C ASP A 251 0.80 -2.65 21.17
N PRO A 252 0.49 -2.79 19.87
CA PRO A 252 -0.63 -2.10 19.21
C PRO A 252 -2.00 -2.27 19.88
N ARG A 253 -2.28 -3.37 20.58
CA ARG A 253 -3.53 -3.52 21.35
C ARG A 253 -3.54 -2.61 22.58
N THR A 254 -2.42 -2.55 23.28
CA THR A 254 -2.24 -1.70 24.46
C THR A 254 -2.23 -0.23 24.04
N ALA A 255 -1.60 0.08 22.91
CA ALA A 255 -1.64 1.39 22.29
C ALA A 255 -3.06 1.78 21.86
N GLY A 256 -3.79 0.89 21.18
CA GLY A 256 -5.19 1.09 20.77
C GLY A 256 -6.15 1.31 21.94
N ALA A 257 -6.02 0.50 22.99
CA ALA A 257 -6.81 0.68 24.22
C ALA A 257 -6.44 1.98 24.98
N ARG A 258 -5.15 2.37 25.01
CA ARG A 258 -4.72 3.67 25.56
C ARG A 258 -5.22 4.84 24.72
N LEU A 259 -5.17 4.73 23.39
CA LEU A 259 -5.73 5.67 22.42
C LEU A 259 -7.25 5.84 22.56
N ALA A 260 -7.96 4.88 23.14
CA ALA A 260 -9.38 5.03 23.47
C ALA A 260 -9.61 5.66 24.85
N ALA A 261 -8.67 5.50 25.80
CA ALA A 261 -8.90 5.81 27.22
C ALA A 261 -8.29 7.13 27.72
N GLU A 262 -7.13 7.57 27.22
CA GLU A 262 -6.38 8.72 27.76
C GLU A 262 -5.78 9.60 26.66
N PRO A 263 -5.71 10.94 26.83
CA PRO A 263 -5.08 11.83 25.86
C PRO A 263 -3.59 11.50 25.65
N LEU A 264 -3.16 11.40 24.40
CA LEU A 264 -1.77 11.17 24.02
C LEU A 264 -0.82 12.26 24.53
N THR A 265 0.35 11.84 25.00
CA THR A 265 1.47 12.73 25.32
C THR A 265 2.30 13.05 24.08
N GLU A 266 3.15 14.08 24.17
CA GLU A 266 4.11 14.42 23.09
C GLU A 266 5.05 13.25 22.74
N SER A 267 5.40 12.43 23.74
CA SER A 267 6.20 11.22 23.53
C SER A 267 5.44 10.13 22.77
N ASP A 268 4.15 9.95 23.03
CA ASP A 268 3.34 8.96 22.32
C ASP A 268 3.18 9.37 20.84
N TRP A 269 3.00 10.66 20.58
CA TRP A 269 2.94 11.21 19.21
C TRP A 269 4.23 11.01 18.42
N ALA A 270 5.39 11.19 19.07
CA ALA A 270 6.68 10.90 18.46
C ALA A 270 6.81 9.40 18.11
N GLN A 271 6.35 8.51 18.98
CA GLN A 271 6.37 7.07 18.72
C GLN A 271 5.43 6.66 17.57
N ILE A 272 4.24 7.23 17.49
CA ILE A 272 3.28 6.99 16.39
C ILE A 272 3.87 7.46 15.05
N ALA A 273 4.46 8.65 15.02
CA ALA A 273 5.11 9.18 13.83
C ALA A 273 6.28 8.28 13.39
N GLU A 274 7.01 7.70 14.35
CA GLU A 274 8.08 6.76 14.05
C GLU A 274 7.54 5.46 13.43
N SER A 275 6.55 4.83 14.06
CA SER A 275 5.92 3.62 13.51
C SER A 275 5.33 3.87 12.11
N GLN A 276 4.84 5.08 11.83
CA GLN A 276 4.38 5.49 10.51
C GLN A 276 5.53 5.58 9.49
N ASN A 277 6.67 6.19 9.84
CA ASN A 277 7.84 6.23 8.96
C ASN A 277 8.34 4.82 8.63
N GLN A 278 8.43 3.95 9.63
CA GLN A 278 8.84 2.55 9.47
C GLN A 278 7.88 1.77 8.57
N LEU A 279 6.56 1.90 8.81
CA LEU A 279 5.53 1.30 7.98
C LEU A 279 5.65 1.76 6.52
N LEU A 280 5.82 3.07 6.28
CA LEU A 280 5.95 3.61 4.94
C LEU A 280 7.20 3.14 4.22
N ALA A 281 8.32 3.00 4.93
CA ALA A 281 9.55 2.46 4.36
C ALA A 281 9.39 0.99 3.97
N LEU A 282 8.79 0.17 4.82
CA LEU A 282 8.48 -1.23 4.51
C LEU A 282 7.48 -1.32 3.35
N THR A 283 6.43 -0.50 3.34
CA THR A 283 5.49 -0.47 2.22
C THR A 283 6.18 -0.06 0.92
N GLU A 284 7.02 0.98 0.90
CA GLU A 284 7.74 1.36 -0.34
C GLU A 284 8.71 0.25 -0.80
N ALA A 285 9.34 -0.48 0.13
CA ALA A 285 10.17 -1.63 -0.22
C ALA A 285 9.35 -2.78 -0.86
N MET A 286 8.13 -3.01 -0.39
CA MET A 286 7.27 -4.13 -0.82
C MET A 286 6.30 -3.77 -1.97
N ALA A 287 5.99 -2.47 -2.12
CA ALA A 287 5.11 -1.88 -3.11
C ALA A 287 5.76 -0.57 -3.64
N PRO A 288 6.78 -0.70 -4.51
CA PRO A 288 7.45 0.40 -5.19
C PRO A 288 6.51 1.45 -5.79
N GLY A 289 6.85 2.72 -5.61
CA GLY A 289 6.07 3.85 -6.13
C GLY A 289 4.88 4.23 -5.25
N THR A 290 4.91 3.81 -3.98
CA THR A 290 3.99 4.30 -2.95
C THR A 290 4.30 5.76 -2.64
N LEU A 291 5.59 6.11 -2.56
CA LEU A 291 6.10 7.46 -2.33
C LEU A 291 6.81 8.02 -3.56
N ALA A 292 6.90 9.35 -3.64
CA ALA A 292 7.75 10.00 -4.65
C ALA A 292 9.25 9.87 -4.30
N GLU A 293 10.11 9.91 -5.31
CA GLU A 293 11.56 9.69 -5.16
C GLU A 293 12.22 10.73 -4.23
N GLU A 294 11.79 12.00 -4.32
CA GLU A 294 12.29 13.09 -3.46
C GLU A 294 11.96 12.87 -1.98
N ASP A 295 10.75 12.36 -1.70
CA ASP A 295 10.27 12.03 -0.36
C ASP A 295 10.98 10.81 0.24
N LEU A 296 11.54 9.95 -0.60
CA LEU A 296 12.26 8.76 -0.17
C LEU A 296 13.59 9.10 0.49
N ALA A 297 14.31 10.09 -0.07
CA ALA A 297 15.53 10.63 0.54
C ALA A 297 15.23 11.27 1.90
N GLU A 298 14.10 11.96 2.02
CA GLU A 298 13.65 12.52 3.30
C GLU A 298 13.32 11.41 4.32
N LEU A 299 12.59 10.37 3.91
CA LEU A 299 12.26 9.24 4.77
C LEU A 299 13.52 8.51 5.28
N ILE A 300 14.49 8.28 4.42
CA ILE A 300 15.79 7.70 4.79
C ILE A 300 16.53 8.61 5.77
N ALA A 301 16.56 9.92 5.55
CA ALA A 301 17.20 10.88 6.45
C ALA A 301 16.56 10.88 7.85
N ARG A 302 15.23 10.70 7.93
CA ARG A 302 14.49 10.54 9.18
C ARG A 302 14.88 9.23 9.89
N LEU A 303 14.83 8.09 9.20
CA LEU A 303 15.15 6.77 9.75
C LEU A 303 16.62 6.63 10.20
N THR A 304 17.55 7.32 9.55
CA THR A 304 18.98 7.33 9.93
C THR A 304 19.32 8.46 10.90
N GLY A 305 18.40 9.41 11.09
CA GLY A 305 18.55 10.63 11.88
C GLY A 305 19.73 11.51 11.45
N THR A 306 20.00 11.55 10.13
CA THR A 306 21.01 12.41 9.50
C THR A 306 20.45 13.79 9.10
N GLY A 307 19.13 14.00 9.23
CA GLY A 307 18.46 15.28 9.00
C GLY A 307 18.40 16.22 10.23
N ASP A 308 18.11 17.50 9.98
CA ASP A 308 18.01 18.59 10.99
C ASP A 308 16.71 18.52 11.83
N THR A 309 16.04 17.37 11.85
CA THR A 309 14.70 17.16 12.42
C THR A 309 14.79 16.62 13.85
N GLY A 310 14.94 17.50 14.84
CA GLY A 310 14.62 17.23 16.24
C GLY A 310 15.41 16.09 16.94
N PRO A 311 15.07 15.75 18.20
CA PRO A 311 15.82 14.76 18.97
C PRO A 311 15.72 13.35 18.36
N ALA A 312 16.82 12.59 18.50
CA ALA A 312 17.14 11.29 17.91
C ALA A 312 16.27 10.08 18.36
N SER A 313 14.97 10.27 18.54
CA SER A 313 14.03 9.20 18.93
C SER A 313 13.12 8.89 17.74
N GLY A 314 13.52 7.89 16.96
CA GLY A 314 12.84 7.49 15.73
C GLY A 314 13.82 7.02 14.65
N ARG A 315 14.85 6.28 15.07
CA ARG A 315 15.85 5.74 14.15
C ARG A 315 15.61 4.24 14.02
N SER A 316 15.70 3.77 12.79
CA SER A 316 15.84 2.35 12.51
C SER A 316 16.82 2.20 11.37
N TRP A 317 18.10 2.01 11.71
CA TRP A 317 19.13 1.74 10.70
C TRP A 317 18.82 0.44 9.95
N LEU A 318 18.16 -0.51 10.59
CA LEU A 318 17.71 -1.76 9.96
C LEU A 318 16.71 -1.52 8.83
N ILE A 319 15.63 -0.77 9.09
CA ILE A 319 14.60 -0.50 8.09
C ILE A 319 15.16 0.40 6.99
N ALA A 320 16.01 1.37 7.34
CA ALA A 320 16.75 2.14 6.35
C ALA A 320 17.62 1.25 5.46
N ALA A 321 18.30 0.25 6.02
CA ALA A 321 19.12 -0.69 5.26
C ALA A 321 18.29 -1.54 4.28
N LEU A 322 17.14 -2.05 4.72
CA LEU A 322 16.21 -2.80 3.86
C LEU A 322 15.68 -1.94 2.71
N LEU A 323 15.30 -0.70 3.01
CA LEU A 323 14.84 0.24 2.00
C LEU A 323 15.94 0.57 0.99
N HIS A 324 17.17 0.81 1.45
CA HIS A 324 18.33 0.99 0.58
C HIS A 324 18.64 -0.23 -0.27
N PHE A 325 18.53 -1.44 0.29
CA PHE A 325 18.69 -2.69 -0.46
C PHE A 325 17.62 -2.81 -1.56
N ALA A 326 16.35 -2.62 -1.22
CA ALA A 326 15.25 -2.68 -2.18
C ALA A 326 15.39 -1.60 -3.29
N LEU A 327 15.91 -0.42 -2.96
CA LEU A 327 16.24 0.60 -3.95
C LEU A 327 17.41 0.18 -4.84
N ALA A 328 18.50 -0.29 -4.25
CA ALA A 328 19.71 -0.70 -4.97
C ALA A 328 19.42 -1.84 -5.97
N VAL A 329 18.60 -2.82 -5.59
CA VAL A 329 18.16 -3.89 -6.50
C VAL A 329 17.35 -3.34 -7.68
N ARG A 330 16.47 -2.36 -7.43
CA ARG A 330 15.61 -1.74 -8.46
C ARG A 330 16.36 -0.80 -9.38
N THR A 331 17.32 -0.03 -8.87
CA THR A 331 18.05 0.98 -9.64
C THR A 331 19.35 0.44 -10.23
N GLY A 332 19.86 -0.67 -9.71
CA GLY A 332 21.21 -1.17 -10.02
C GLY A 332 22.30 -0.33 -9.34
N ASP A 333 21.96 0.47 -8.34
CA ASP A 333 22.92 1.32 -7.64
C ASP A 333 23.80 0.52 -6.67
N MET A 334 25.04 0.28 -7.09
CA MET A 334 26.06 -0.39 -6.28
C MET A 334 26.43 0.36 -5.00
N GLU A 335 26.26 1.68 -4.94
CA GLU A 335 26.48 2.46 -3.71
C GLU A 335 25.37 2.21 -2.69
N GLY A 336 24.14 2.01 -3.15
CA GLY A 336 23.00 1.60 -2.33
C GLY A 336 23.25 0.29 -1.58
N PHE A 337 23.81 -0.74 -2.22
CA PHE A 337 24.16 -2.00 -1.54
C PHE A 337 25.22 -1.80 -0.44
N ARG A 338 26.25 -0.99 -0.70
CA ARG A 338 27.29 -0.68 0.31
C ARG A 338 26.71 0.10 1.48
N THR A 339 25.82 1.04 1.20
CA THR A 339 25.11 1.83 2.20
C THR A 339 24.24 0.93 3.07
N ALA A 340 23.49 0.00 2.47
CA ALA A 340 22.69 -0.98 3.21
C ALA A 340 23.56 -1.82 4.18
N LEU A 341 24.68 -2.36 3.72
CA LEU A 341 25.61 -3.11 4.59
C LEU A 341 26.21 -2.24 5.72
N GLY A 342 26.53 -0.98 5.42
CA GLY A 342 27.01 -0.02 6.42
C GLY A 342 25.98 0.26 7.50
N LEU A 343 24.72 0.48 7.09
CA LEU A 343 23.59 0.71 8.00
C LEU A 343 23.29 -0.54 8.85
N MET A 344 23.36 -1.75 8.29
CA MET A 344 23.21 -2.99 9.06
C MET A 344 24.28 -3.12 10.15
N ARG A 345 25.53 -2.75 9.84
CA ARG A 345 26.63 -2.73 10.82
C ARG A 345 26.38 -1.67 11.91
N ASP A 346 25.88 -0.51 11.54
CA ASP A 346 25.62 0.57 12.50
C ASP A 346 24.41 0.23 13.39
N ALA A 347 23.36 -0.42 12.85
CA ALA A 347 22.24 -0.99 13.60
C ALA A 347 22.72 -2.00 14.66
N TYR A 348 23.68 -2.84 14.30
CA TYR A 348 24.31 -3.78 15.23
C TYR A 348 25.07 -3.05 16.35
N ALA A 349 25.84 -2.02 16.02
CA ALA A 349 26.62 -1.28 17.00
C ALA A 349 25.75 -0.57 18.05
N ASP A 350 24.53 -0.16 17.69
CA ASP A 350 23.58 0.49 18.60
C ASP A 350 22.70 -0.50 19.39
N GLY A 351 22.68 -1.78 18.99
CA GLY A 351 21.87 -2.81 19.65
C GLY A 351 20.39 -2.76 19.30
N GLU A 352 20.02 -2.29 18.09
CA GLU A 352 18.63 -2.31 17.61
C GLU A 352 18.03 -3.73 17.48
N LEU A 353 18.87 -4.77 17.45
CA LEU A 353 18.48 -6.17 17.25
C LEU A 353 18.73 -7.00 18.53
N ASP A 354 17.72 -7.76 18.96
CA ASP A 354 17.88 -8.78 20.02
C ASP A 354 18.77 -9.94 19.54
N ALA A 355 19.59 -10.50 20.43
CA ALA A 355 20.67 -11.43 20.10
C ALA A 355 20.20 -12.74 19.42
N ALA A 356 18.95 -13.17 19.66
CA ALA A 356 18.40 -14.40 19.05
C ALA A 356 17.84 -14.15 17.63
N PHE A 357 17.06 -13.09 17.43
CA PHE A 357 16.55 -12.67 16.12
C PHE A 357 17.68 -12.20 15.19
N TYR A 358 18.74 -11.62 15.77
CA TYR A 358 19.96 -11.19 15.11
C TYR A 358 20.69 -12.29 14.32
N ASP A 359 20.83 -13.48 14.90
CA ASP A 359 21.59 -14.57 14.27
C ASP A 359 20.86 -15.08 13.02
N GLU A 360 19.54 -15.26 13.09
CA GLU A 360 18.74 -15.72 11.95
C GLU A 360 18.65 -14.66 10.83
N TRP A 361 18.46 -13.40 11.21
CA TRP A 361 18.30 -12.32 10.25
C TRP A 361 19.59 -12.04 9.46
N LEU A 362 20.75 -11.97 10.13
CA LEU A 362 22.03 -11.78 9.42
C LEU A 362 22.37 -12.96 8.51
N ARG A 363 22.02 -14.18 8.92
CA ARG A 363 22.23 -15.39 8.12
C ARG A 363 21.45 -15.35 6.81
N ALA A 364 20.22 -14.84 6.81
CA ALA A 364 19.43 -14.78 5.57
C ALA A 364 19.70 -13.50 4.75
N ILE A 365 19.71 -12.33 5.40
CA ILE A 365 19.65 -11.05 4.70
C ILE A 365 21.01 -10.61 4.17
N VAL A 366 22.11 -10.81 4.90
CA VAL A 366 23.45 -10.40 4.40
C VAL A 366 23.82 -11.14 3.11
N PRO A 367 23.68 -12.48 3.01
CA PRO A 367 23.87 -13.16 1.73
C PRO A 367 22.89 -12.68 0.65
N GLY A 368 21.64 -12.37 1.01
CA GLY A 368 20.65 -11.79 0.09
C GLY A 368 21.09 -10.43 -0.49
N VAL A 369 21.70 -9.56 0.33
CA VAL A 369 22.24 -8.26 -0.11
C VAL A 369 23.39 -8.46 -1.09
N LEU A 370 24.33 -9.35 -0.76
CA LEU A 370 25.46 -9.68 -1.62
C LEU A 370 24.99 -10.31 -2.94
N LEU A 371 23.99 -11.18 -2.89
CA LEU A 371 23.33 -11.75 -4.05
C LEU A 371 22.70 -10.68 -4.94
N GLY A 372 21.92 -9.76 -4.37
CA GLY A 372 21.34 -8.63 -5.10
C GLY A 372 22.41 -7.79 -5.79
N ALA A 373 23.53 -7.53 -5.10
CA ALA A 373 24.68 -6.82 -5.68
C ALA A 373 25.27 -7.59 -6.87
N THR A 374 25.45 -8.91 -6.77
CA THR A 374 26.00 -9.73 -7.87
C THR A 374 25.07 -9.76 -9.09
N LEU A 375 23.76 -9.86 -8.88
CA LEU A 375 22.75 -9.88 -9.94
C LEU A 375 22.65 -8.54 -10.68
N THR A 376 23.12 -7.45 -10.07
CA THR A 376 23.11 -6.09 -10.62
C THR A 376 24.48 -5.65 -11.17
N GLY A 377 25.43 -6.57 -11.35
CA GLY A 377 26.76 -6.28 -11.91
C GLY A 377 27.88 -6.12 -10.86
N GLY A 378 27.65 -6.61 -9.64
CA GLY A 378 28.61 -6.65 -8.54
C GLY A 378 29.76 -7.63 -8.74
N SER A 379 30.64 -7.73 -7.74
CA SER A 379 31.87 -8.51 -7.83
C SER A 379 31.61 -10.01 -7.67
N LEU A 380 32.35 -10.85 -8.40
CA LEU A 380 32.41 -12.31 -8.15
C LEU A 380 32.82 -12.63 -6.70
N GLN A 381 33.60 -11.74 -6.07
CA GLN A 381 33.95 -11.88 -4.65
C GLN A 381 32.74 -11.75 -3.72
N ASP A 382 31.77 -10.90 -4.07
CA ASP A 382 30.53 -10.75 -3.30
C ASP A 382 29.71 -12.03 -3.41
N GLN A 383 29.70 -12.65 -4.60
CA GLN A 383 29.04 -13.94 -4.86
C GLN A 383 29.69 -15.08 -4.05
N GLU A 384 31.02 -15.21 -4.10
CA GLU A 384 31.75 -16.20 -3.31
C GLU A 384 31.52 -16.02 -1.81
N THR A 385 31.50 -14.78 -1.34
CA THR A 385 31.25 -14.47 0.07
C THR A 385 29.82 -14.84 0.48
N ALA A 386 28.82 -14.50 -0.35
CA ALA A 386 27.43 -14.88 -0.12
C ALA A 386 27.28 -16.41 -0.02
N TRP A 387 27.91 -17.13 -0.94
CA TRP A 387 27.92 -18.58 -0.96
C TRP A 387 28.54 -19.18 0.31
N LEU A 388 29.73 -18.71 0.70
CA LEU A 388 30.41 -19.19 1.91
C LEU A 388 29.58 -18.94 3.18
N LEU A 389 28.89 -17.80 3.25
CA LEU A 389 28.01 -17.48 4.36
C LEU A 389 26.79 -18.40 4.40
N LEU A 390 26.17 -18.71 3.26
CA LEU A 390 25.02 -19.62 3.18
C LEU A 390 25.40 -21.07 3.48
N GLU A 391 26.55 -21.55 3.00
CA GLU A 391 26.99 -22.92 3.22
C GLU A 391 27.48 -23.15 4.66
N ALA A 392 28.00 -22.11 5.32
CA ALA A 392 28.39 -22.17 6.73
C ALA A 392 27.20 -22.23 7.70
N GLN A 393 25.98 -21.97 7.22
CA GLN A 393 24.79 -21.93 8.07
C GLN A 393 24.32 -23.32 8.49
N ARG A 394 24.07 -23.46 9.79
CA ARG A 394 23.36 -24.60 10.37
C ARG A 394 22.01 -24.11 10.90
N TRP A 395 20.93 -24.61 10.29
CA TRP A 395 19.57 -24.21 10.63
C TRP A 395 18.94 -25.09 11.73
N ASP A 396 19.61 -26.19 12.10
CA ASP A 396 19.10 -27.21 13.03
C ASP A 396 19.02 -26.76 14.51
N ASP A 397 19.68 -25.66 14.89
CA ASP A 397 19.81 -25.18 16.28
C ASP A 397 18.95 -23.94 16.60
N ALA A 398 18.06 -23.53 15.70
CA ALA A 398 17.35 -22.25 15.77
C ALA A 398 16.16 -22.26 16.76
N SER A 399 16.24 -21.45 17.80
CA SER A 399 15.25 -21.35 18.89
C SER A 399 14.12 -20.33 18.65
N ALA A 400 14.13 -19.58 17.54
CA ALA A 400 13.10 -18.56 17.30
C ALA A 400 11.78 -19.18 16.84
N SER A 401 10.70 -18.83 17.53
CA SER A 401 9.32 -19.19 17.20
C SER A 401 8.61 -18.01 16.53
N GLY A 402 8.11 -18.19 15.30
CA GLY A 402 7.29 -17.20 14.59
C GLY A 402 7.37 -17.31 13.07
N THR A 403 6.30 -16.97 12.37
CA THR A 403 6.14 -17.07 10.91
C THR A 403 7.25 -16.37 10.13
N SER A 404 7.64 -15.14 10.50
CA SER A 404 8.71 -14.43 9.78
C SER A 404 10.10 -15.04 10.02
N ALA A 405 10.37 -15.58 11.22
CA ALA A 405 11.61 -16.29 11.49
C ALA A 405 11.70 -17.57 10.65
N VAL A 406 10.64 -18.38 10.63
CA VAL A 406 10.50 -19.55 9.77
C VAL A 406 10.72 -19.19 8.30
N SER A 407 10.08 -18.12 7.82
CA SER A 407 10.21 -17.63 6.45
C SER A 407 11.65 -17.23 6.10
N LEU A 408 12.36 -16.51 6.98
CA LEU A 408 13.76 -16.15 6.75
C LEU A 408 14.67 -17.38 6.68
N ARG A 409 14.43 -18.41 7.50
CA ARG A 409 15.18 -19.67 7.44
C ARG A 409 14.96 -20.40 6.12
N LEU A 410 13.70 -20.55 5.72
CA LEU A 410 13.34 -21.19 4.45
C LEU A 410 13.90 -20.40 3.25
N CYS A 411 13.88 -19.07 3.31
CA CYS A 411 14.51 -18.21 2.31
C CYS A 411 16.02 -18.50 2.20
N GLY A 412 16.75 -18.51 3.32
CA GLY A 412 18.17 -18.84 3.32
C GLY A 412 18.49 -20.25 2.79
N ALA A 413 17.66 -21.24 3.14
CA ALA A 413 17.78 -22.59 2.59
C ALA A 413 17.53 -22.62 1.07
N ALA A 414 16.50 -21.92 0.59
CA ALA A 414 16.15 -21.82 -0.82
C ALA A 414 17.24 -21.11 -1.63
N LEU A 415 17.82 -20.01 -1.11
CA LEU A 415 18.94 -19.31 -1.74
C LEU A 415 20.18 -20.19 -1.85
N ARG A 416 20.48 -20.99 -0.82
CA ARG A 416 21.56 -21.97 -0.85
C ARG A 416 21.34 -23.03 -1.93
N LEU A 417 20.12 -23.56 -2.05
CA LEU A 417 19.76 -24.54 -3.09
C LEU A 417 19.81 -23.93 -4.49
N ASN A 418 19.42 -22.66 -4.65
CA ASN A 418 19.55 -21.94 -5.92
C ASN A 418 21.02 -21.86 -6.39
N PHE A 419 21.96 -21.59 -5.48
CA PHE A 419 23.39 -21.60 -5.83
C PHE A 419 23.88 -22.97 -6.28
N ARG A 420 23.47 -24.03 -5.57
CA ARG A 420 23.80 -25.41 -5.95
C ARG A 420 23.23 -25.77 -7.32
N LEU A 421 21.99 -25.34 -7.60
CA LEU A 421 21.36 -25.51 -8.90
C LEU A 421 22.17 -24.82 -10.00
N MET A 422 22.52 -23.55 -9.82
CA MET A 422 23.29 -22.80 -10.81
C MET A 422 24.66 -23.45 -11.07
N SER A 423 25.38 -23.88 -10.02
CA SER A 423 26.65 -24.60 -10.18
C SER A 423 26.48 -25.92 -10.92
N ALA A 424 25.46 -26.72 -10.57
CA ALA A 424 25.21 -28.00 -11.23
C ALA A 424 24.85 -27.84 -12.71
N LEU A 425 24.12 -26.77 -13.06
CA LEU A 425 23.78 -26.45 -14.45
C LEU A 425 25.00 -25.98 -15.26
N ASP A 426 25.89 -25.20 -14.64
CA ASP A 426 27.14 -24.76 -15.26
C ASP A 426 28.11 -25.93 -15.51
N ASP A 427 28.14 -26.89 -14.58
CA ASP A 427 28.94 -28.12 -14.68
C ASP A 427 28.27 -29.22 -15.55
N GLU A 428 27.04 -28.98 -16.04
CA GLU A 428 26.19 -29.95 -16.75
C GLU A 428 25.97 -31.28 -15.97
N ASP A 429 25.95 -31.19 -14.63
CA ASP A 429 25.79 -32.34 -13.72
C ASP A 429 24.31 -32.62 -13.43
N GLY A 430 23.73 -33.57 -14.18
CA GLY A 430 22.33 -33.95 -14.03
C GLY A 430 21.97 -34.59 -12.69
N GLU A 431 22.90 -35.33 -12.06
CA GLU A 431 22.67 -35.97 -10.75
C GLU A 431 22.59 -34.89 -9.67
N ALA A 432 23.49 -33.91 -9.69
CA ALA A 432 23.46 -32.78 -8.77
C ALA A 432 22.20 -31.90 -8.94
N VAL A 433 21.67 -31.75 -10.17
CA VAL A 433 20.39 -31.05 -10.38
C VAL A 433 19.23 -31.84 -9.76
N GLU A 434 19.22 -33.16 -9.88
CA GLU A 434 18.19 -34.02 -9.25
C GLU A 434 18.25 -33.97 -7.73
N ASP A 435 19.46 -33.97 -7.14
CA ASP A 435 19.66 -33.77 -5.69
C ASP A 435 19.06 -32.45 -5.19
N VAL A 436 19.17 -31.37 -5.99
CA VAL A 436 18.55 -30.09 -5.65
C VAL A 436 17.02 -30.16 -5.74
N VAL A 437 16.46 -30.85 -6.73
CA VAL A 437 15.00 -31.09 -6.82
C VAL A 437 14.51 -31.84 -5.59
N GLU A 438 15.18 -32.92 -5.18
CA GLU A 438 14.82 -33.69 -3.99
C GLU A 438 14.91 -32.82 -2.72
N ALA A 439 15.96 -32.02 -2.59
CA ALA A 439 16.12 -31.11 -1.45
C ALA A 439 15.05 -30.02 -1.39
N LEU A 440 14.62 -29.47 -2.54
CA LEU A 440 13.52 -28.50 -2.60
C LEU A 440 12.19 -29.16 -2.23
N CYS A 441 11.89 -30.35 -2.74
CA CYS A 441 10.71 -31.12 -2.34
C CYS A 441 10.72 -31.45 -0.84
N ALA A 442 11.90 -31.73 -0.26
CA ALA A 442 12.03 -31.97 1.17
C ALA A 442 11.71 -30.71 2.01
N LEU A 443 11.98 -29.51 1.48
CA LEU A 443 11.55 -28.26 2.13
C LEU A 443 10.03 -28.13 2.13
N GLU A 444 9.34 -28.49 1.04
CA GLU A 444 7.87 -28.45 0.98
C GLU A 444 7.20 -29.45 1.94
N LEU A 445 7.92 -30.50 2.34
CA LEU A 445 7.45 -31.52 3.28
C LEU A 445 7.76 -31.19 4.75
N ASP A 446 8.45 -30.09 5.03
CA ASP A 446 8.70 -29.62 6.39
C ASP A 446 7.39 -29.07 6.98
N ASP A 447 7.04 -29.50 8.20
CA ASP A 447 5.83 -29.02 8.89
C ASP A 447 5.84 -27.48 9.05
N ALA A 448 7.01 -26.85 9.12
CA ALA A 448 7.15 -25.40 9.21
C ALA A 448 6.92 -24.68 7.88
N TYR A 449 6.90 -25.39 6.75
CA TYR A 449 6.67 -24.79 5.43
C TYR A 449 5.26 -24.22 5.32
N ASP A 450 4.25 -24.95 5.80
CA ASP A 450 2.85 -24.52 5.78
C ASP A 450 2.58 -23.29 6.68
N ASP A 451 3.44 -23.05 7.67
CA ASP A 451 3.37 -21.91 8.59
C ASP A 451 4.13 -20.66 8.07
N ALA A 452 4.79 -20.74 6.91
CA ALA A 452 5.57 -19.67 6.31
C ALA A 452 4.70 -18.62 5.59
N GLU A 453 5.29 -17.46 5.29
CA GLU A 453 4.61 -16.42 4.51
C GLU A 453 4.47 -16.83 3.03
N ASP A 454 3.37 -16.43 2.38
CA ASP A 454 3.01 -16.79 1.00
C ASP A 454 4.14 -16.60 -0.03
N TRP A 455 4.99 -15.59 0.15
CA TRP A 455 6.10 -15.31 -0.76
C TRP A 455 7.20 -16.38 -0.73
N ILE A 456 7.34 -17.13 0.36
CA ILE A 456 8.26 -18.28 0.47
C ILE A 456 7.79 -19.41 -0.44
N HIS A 457 6.50 -19.69 -0.43
CA HIS A 457 5.90 -20.71 -1.29
C HIS A 457 6.12 -20.36 -2.78
N VAL A 458 5.99 -19.08 -3.12
CA VAL A 458 6.31 -18.58 -4.46
C VAL A 458 7.78 -18.81 -4.81
N LEU A 459 8.70 -18.45 -3.92
CA LEU A 459 10.15 -18.61 -4.14
C LEU A 459 10.53 -20.07 -4.36
N VAL A 460 10.08 -20.98 -3.48
CA VAL A 460 10.39 -22.42 -3.58
C VAL A 460 9.75 -23.03 -4.82
N GLY A 461 8.49 -22.72 -5.12
CA GLY A 461 7.82 -23.19 -6.34
C GLY A 461 8.52 -22.71 -7.61
N PHE A 462 9.03 -21.48 -7.64
CA PHE A 462 9.80 -20.97 -8.78
C PHE A 462 11.14 -21.69 -8.94
N LEU A 463 11.85 -21.97 -7.84
CA LEU A 463 13.10 -22.74 -7.87
C LEU A 463 12.89 -24.19 -8.28
N LEU A 464 11.81 -24.84 -7.83
CA LEU A 464 11.42 -26.17 -8.30
C LEU A 464 11.15 -26.18 -9.81
N GLY A 465 10.39 -25.19 -10.30
CA GLY A 465 10.16 -25.01 -11.74
C GLY A 465 11.47 -24.85 -12.52
N ALA A 466 12.39 -24.02 -12.03
CA ALA A 466 13.70 -23.81 -12.64
C ALA A 466 14.57 -25.07 -12.62
N ALA A 467 14.59 -25.82 -11.51
CA ALA A 467 15.33 -27.07 -11.39
C ALA A 467 14.79 -28.15 -12.33
N CYS A 468 13.45 -28.32 -12.41
CA CYS A 468 12.82 -29.21 -13.38
C CYS A 468 13.14 -28.81 -14.83
N LEU A 469 13.14 -27.51 -15.15
CA LEU A 469 13.55 -27.03 -16.47
C LEU A 469 15.02 -27.36 -16.76
N GLY A 470 15.89 -27.24 -15.75
CA GLY A 470 17.28 -27.70 -15.80
C GLY A 470 17.41 -29.18 -16.14
N THR A 471 16.63 -30.05 -15.48
CA THR A 471 16.61 -31.49 -15.80
C THR A 471 16.11 -31.76 -17.23
N ALA A 472 15.19 -30.95 -17.76
CA ALA A 472 14.73 -31.08 -19.15
C ALA A 472 15.86 -30.77 -20.15
N ARG A 473 16.74 -29.81 -19.85
CA ARG A 473 17.91 -29.49 -20.68
C ARG A 473 18.91 -30.65 -20.73
N LEU A 474 19.05 -31.39 -19.65
CA LEU A 474 20.02 -32.49 -19.50
C LEU A 474 19.43 -33.86 -19.87
N ALA A 475 18.14 -33.93 -20.20
CA ALA A 475 17.45 -35.18 -20.51
C ALA A 475 17.99 -35.86 -21.78
N GLY A 476 18.12 -37.19 -21.73
CA GLY A 476 18.69 -38.00 -22.82
C GLY A 476 17.70 -38.33 -23.94
N SER A 477 16.40 -38.14 -23.72
CA SER A 477 15.34 -38.48 -24.67
C SER A 477 14.24 -37.42 -24.76
N ARG A 478 13.54 -37.37 -25.90
CA ARG A 478 12.44 -36.42 -26.14
C ARG A 478 11.24 -36.64 -25.23
N GLU A 479 10.99 -37.89 -24.82
CA GLU A 479 9.92 -38.24 -23.90
C GLU A 479 10.22 -37.67 -22.50
N GLU A 480 11.43 -37.91 -21.99
CA GLU A 480 11.91 -37.31 -20.72
C GLU A 480 11.89 -35.79 -20.77
N VAL A 481 12.35 -35.16 -21.86
CA VAL A 481 12.26 -33.69 -22.04
C VAL A 481 10.81 -33.22 -21.85
N THR A 482 9.85 -33.90 -22.47
CA THR A 482 8.44 -33.49 -22.40
C THR A 482 7.87 -33.65 -20.99
N ASP A 483 8.20 -34.74 -20.29
CA ASP A 483 7.74 -34.97 -18.92
C ASP A 483 8.36 -33.98 -17.93
N ARG A 484 9.66 -33.69 -18.05
CA ARG A 484 10.34 -32.68 -17.22
C ARG A 484 9.84 -31.26 -17.51
N LEU A 485 9.50 -30.93 -18.76
CA LEU A 485 8.86 -29.67 -19.11
C LEU A 485 7.46 -29.54 -18.47
N ARG A 486 6.66 -30.61 -18.43
CA ARG A 486 5.36 -30.60 -17.75
C ARG A 486 5.52 -30.39 -16.24
N ALA A 487 6.51 -31.02 -15.62
CA ALA A 487 6.82 -30.81 -14.21
C ALA A 487 7.23 -29.34 -13.94
N ALA A 488 8.10 -28.78 -14.78
CA ALA A 488 8.49 -27.37 -14.67
C ALA A 488 7.27 -26.42 -14.79
N VAL A 489 6.42 -26.65 -15.79
CA VAL A 489 5.18 -25.88 -15.99
C VAL A 489 4.26 -25.98 -14.78
N HIS A 490 4.11 -27.16 -14.19
CA HIS A 490 3.29 -27.37 -13.00
C HIS A 490 3.74 -26.50 -11.82
N HIS A 491 5.04 -26.53 -11.47
CA HIS A 491 5.56 -25.76 -10.35
C HIS A 491 5.54 -24.25 -10.61
N PHE A 492 5.85 -23.81 -11.84
CA PHE A 492 5.71 -22.39 -12.19
C PHE A 492 4.25 -21.91 -12.15
N GLN A 493 3.28 -22.74 -12.58
CA GLN A 493 1.86 -22.42 -12.46
C GLN A 493 1.44 -22.29 -11.00
N GLN A 494 1.85 -23.23 -10.14
CA GLN A 494 1.59 -23.15 -8.69
C GLN A 494 2.15 -21.86 -8.08
N ALA A 495 3.38 -21.47 -8.44
CA ALA A 495 3.97 -20.22 -7.97
C ALA A 495 3.21 -18.97 -8.44
N VAL A 496 2.80 -18.94 -9.72
CA VAL A 496 2.07 -17.79 -10.32
C VAL A 496 0.64 -17.67 -9.79
N ASP A 497 0.00 -18.78 -9.48
CA ASP A 497 -1.36 -18.84 -8.92
C ASP A 497 -1.41 -18.63 -7.40
N SER A 498 -0.24 -18.53 -6.74
CA SER A 498 -0.15 -18.28 -5.30
C SER A 498 -0.79 -16.92 -4.92
N PRO A 499 -1.58 -16.87 -3.82
CA PRO A 499 -2.32 -15.68 -3.41
C PRO A 499 -1.44 -14.64 -2.67
N VAL A 500 -0.26 -14.32 -3.20
CA VAL A 500 0.69 -13.40 -2.54
C VAL A 500 0.16 -11.96 -2.49
N ASP A 501 0.01 -11.40 -1.28
CA ASP A 501 -0.42 -10.02 -1.03
C ASP A 501 0.77 -9.02 -1.04
N MET A 502 1.57 -9.08 -2.11
CA MET A 502 2.74 -8.22 -2.30
C MET A 502 2.77 -7.71 -3.75
N PRO A 503 2.42 -6.43 -3.99
CA PRO A 503 2.27 -5.90 -5.35
C PRO A 503 3.51 -6.06 -6.24
N ALA A 504 4.71 -5.86 -5.70
CA ALA A 504 5.95 -6.02 -6.45
C ALA A 504 6.17 -7.47 -6.90
N MET A 505 5.87 -8.43 -6.02
CA MET A 505 5.94 -9.87 -6.33
C MET A 505 4.85 -10.27 -7.31
N ARG A 506 3.62 -9.75 -7.15
CA ARG A 506 2.52 -10.00 -8.09
C ARG A 506 2.87 -9.53 -9.50
N ALA A 507 3.47 -8.35 -9.65
CA ALA A 507 3.94 -7.86 -10.94
C ALA A 507 5.01 -8.77 -11.57
N LEU A 508 5.91 -9.33 -10.77
CA LEU A 508 6.92 -10.30 -11.22
C LEU A 508 6.29 -11.63 -11.67
N LEU A 509 5.30 -12.13 -10.94
CA LEU A 509 4.55 -13.33 -11.33
C LEU A 509 3.73 -13.08 -12.59
N ASP A 510 3.12 -11.91 -12.72
CA ASP A 510 2.38 -11.54 -13.92
C ASP A 510 3.28 -11.40 -15.16
N ALA A 511 4.51 -10.95 -14.97
CA ALA A 511 5.52 -10.89 -16.03
C ALA A 511 6.07 -12.28 -16.42
N SER A 512 5.86 -13.31 -15.60
CA SER A 512 6.30 -14.68 -15.87
C SER A 512 5.33 -15.47 -16.77
N TRP A 513 4.18 -14.90 -17.13
CA TRP A 513 3.16 -15.59 -17.95
C TRP A 513 3.63 -15.91 -19.37
N ALA A 514 4.31 -15.01 -20.08
CA ALA A 514 4.81 -15.31 -21.43
C ALA A 514 5.79 -16.50 -21.42
N PRO A 515 6.83 -16.56 -20.56
CA PRO A 515 7.68 -17.74 -20.48
C PRO A 515 6.90 -19.01 -20.12
N LEU A 516 5.99 -18.94 -19.14
CA LEU A 516 5.21 -20.11 -18.69
C LEU A 516 4.29 -20.68 -19.79
N ILE A 517 3.60 -19.80 -20.51
CA ILE A 517 2.74 -20.20 -21.62
C ILE A 517 3.57 -20.69 -22.81
N THR A 518 4.75 -20.12 -23.02
CA THR A 518 5.68 -20.62 -24.06
C THR A 518 6.10 -22.06 -23.77
N LEU A 519 6.48 -22.36 -22.52
CA LEU A 519 6.81 -23.74 -22.09
C LEU A 519 5.62 -24.69 -22.28
N THR A 520 4.41 -24.24 -21.90
CA THR A 520 3.18 -25.01 -22.07
C THR A 520 2.88 -25.26 -23.55
N ALA A 521 2.99 -24.23 -24.39
CA ALA A 521 2.75 -24.32 -25.82
C ALA A 521 3.79 -25.19 -26.54
N ILE A 522 5.04 -25.25 -26.07
CA ILE A 522 6.04 -26.21 -26.56
C ILE A 522 5.63 -27.64 -26.23
N ALA A 523 5.19 -27.88 -24.99
CA ALA A 523 4.76 -29.21 -24.55
C ALA A 523 3.46 -29.69 -25.23
N GLU A 524 2.53 -28.77 -25.52
CA GLU A 524 1.19 -29.07 -26.05
C GLU A 524 1.02 -28.76 -27.56
N SER A 525 1.96 -28.05 -28.17
CA SER A 525 1.89 -27.52 -29.55
C SER A 525 0.69 -26.58 -29.82
N ASP A 526 0.34 -25.70 -28.87
CA ASP A 526 -0.78 -24.74 -28.99
C ASP A 526 -0.32 -23.26 -29.10
N PRO A 527 -0.27 -22.69 -30.32
CA PRO A 527 0.21 -21.31 -30.53
C PRO A 527 -0.77 -20.22 -30.08
N GLY A 528 -2.07 -20.51 -29.91
CA GLY A 528 -3.09 -19.50 -29.57
C GLY A 528 -2.94 -18.96 -28.14
N ARG A 529 -2.43 -19.79 -27.23
CA ARG A 529 -2.16 -19.41 -25.84
C ARG A 529 -1.01 -18.41 -25.75
N ILE A 530 0.00 -18.50 -26.62
CA ILE A 530 1.20 -17.65 -26.58
C ILE A 530 0.84 -16.16 -26.68
N ALA A 531 -0.05 -15.79 -27.60
CA ALA A 531 -0.49 -14.41 -27.77
C ALA A 531 -1.14 -13.82 -26.50
N GLU A 532 -1.94 -14.61 -25.77
CA GLU A 532 -2.52 -14.21 -24.49
C GLU A 532 -1.44 -13.98 -23.42
N GLY A 533 -0.47 -14.90 -23.33
CA GLY A 533 0.65 -14.80 -22.40
C GLY A 533 1.50 -13.55 -22.64
N VAL A 534 1.81 -13.25 -23.91
CA VAL A 534 2.51 -12.03 -24.32
C VAL A 534 1.73 -10.78 -23.95
N ARG A 535 0.41 -10.75 -24.18
CA ARG A 535 -0.44 -9.61 -23.82
C ARG A 535 -0.40 -9.34 -22.31
N ARG A 536 -0.56 -10.36 -21.47
CA ARG A 536 -0.50 -10.22 -20.00
C ARG A 536 0.87 -9.74 -19.54
N THR A 537 1.93 -10.28 -20.13
CA THR A 537 3.31 -9.90 -19.83
C THR A 537 3.58 -8.44 -20.18
N ARG A 538 3.04 -7.95 -21.31
CA ARG A 538 3.11 -6.53 -21.69
C ARG A 538 2.36 -5.63 -20.72
N THR A 539 1.20 -6.05 -20.19
CA THR A 539 0.50 -5.30 -19.14
C THR A 539 1.33 -5.22 -17.86
N ALA A 540 2.07 -6.26 -17.49
CA ALA A 540 2.94 -6.24 -16.31
C ALA A 540 4.09 -5.20 -16.42
N LEU A 541 4.49 -4.80 -17.64
CA LEU A 541 5.47 -3.72 -17.87
C LEU A 541 4.94 -2.32 -17.50
N GLU A 542 3.65 -2.16 -17.22
CA GLU A 542 3.08 -0.90 -16.72
C GLU A 542 3.39 -0.68 -15.23
N SER A 543 3.73 -1.75 -14.50
CA SER A 543 4.10 -1.70 -13.09
C SER A 543 5.60 -1.40 -12.90
N PRO A 544 5.99 -0.71 -11.80
CA PRO A 544 7.38 -0.60 -11.41
C PRO A 544 8.03 -1.99 -11.25
N GLY A 545 9.21 -2.18 -11.85
CA GLY A 545 9.93 -3.45 -11.81
C GLY A 545 10.62 -3.74 -10.47
N PHE A 546 10.91 -5.01 -10.20
CA PHE A 546 11.64 -5.45 -9.02
C PHE A 546 13.17 -5.30 -9.15
N THR A 547 13.70 -5.35 -10.37
CA THR A 547 15.13 -5.19 -10.69
C THR A 547 15.35 -4.14 -11.77
N SER A 548 16.57 -3.59 -11.85
CA SER A 548 16.93 -2.53 -12.81
C SER A 548 16.79 -2.89 -14.28
N ASP A 549 16.93 -4.17 -14.60
CA ASP A 549 16.81 -4.74 -15.94
C ASP A 549 15.50 -5.51 -16.15
N PHE A 550 14.56 -5.42 -15.20
CA PHE A 550 13.28 -6.15 -15.22
C PHE A 550 12.58 -6.01 -16.57
N ARG A 551 12.41 -4.77 -17.06
CA ARG A 551 11.70 -4.53 -18.33
C ARG A 551 12.43 -5.18 -19.50
N SER A 552 13.75 -5.07 -19.56
CA SER A 552 14.58 -5.71 -20.59
C SER A 552 14.42 -7.23 -20.58
N ARG A 553 14.50 -7.87 -19.41
CA ARG A 553 14.30 -9.33 -19.27
C ARG A 553 12.90 -9.78 -19.69
N VAL A 554 11.87 -9.05 -19.25
CA VAL A 554 10.47 -9.37 -19.56
C VAL A 554 10.19 -9.25 -21.05
N ARG A 555 10.75 -8.24 -21.73
CA ARG A 555 10.68 -8.10 -23.18
C ARG A 555 11.44 -9.19 -23.92
N SER A 556 12.61 -9.57 -23.42
CA SER A 556 13.36 -10.72 -23.96
C SER A 556 12.54 -12.00 -23.88
N ALA A 557 11.86 -12.24 -22.75
CA ALA A 557 10.98 -13.40 -22.60
C ALA A 557 9.76 -13.34 -23.55
N ALA A 558 9.15 -12.16 -23.73
CA ALA A 558 8.08 -11.97 -24.72
C ALA A 558 8.57 -12.22 -26.15
N ALA A 559 9.80 -11.81 -26.50
CA ALA A 559 10.39 -12.07 -27.80
C ALA A 559 10.61 -13.57 -28.05
N ILE A 560 11.09 -14.32 -27.05
CA ILE A 560 11.23 -15.78 -27.13
C ILE A 560 9.87 -16.45 -27.37
N ALA A 561 8.82 -15.98 -26.67
CA ALA A 561 7.46 -16.46 -26.84
C ALA A 561 6.95 -16.24 -28.28
N LEU A 562 7.08 -15.01 -28.79
CA LEU A 562 6.69 -14.63 -30.14
C LEU A 562 7.49 -15.38 -31.22
N HIS A 563 8.79 -15.57 -31.02
CA HIS A 563 9.63 -16.37 -31.90
C HIS A 563 9.20 -17.85 -31.92
N THR A 564 8.81 -18.40 -30.76
CA THR A 564 8.25 -19.75 -30.64
C THR A 564 6.93 -19.86 -31.41
N GLN A 565 6.05 -18.87 -31.29
CA GLN A 565 4.81 -18.81 -32.06
C GLN A 565 5.09 -18.82 -33.56
N TYR A 566 6.03 -18.01 -34.05
CA TYR A 566 6.47 -18.05 -35.45
C TYR A 566 7.01 -19.44 -35.85
N THR A 567 7.80 -20.09 -35.00
CA THR A 567 8.34 -21.43 -35.30
C THR A 567 7.22 -22.46 -35.48
N LEU A 568 6.14 -22.35 -34.70
CA LEU A 568 4.97 -23.23 -34.76
C LEU A 568 4.04 -22.91 -35.93
N THR A 569 3.78 -21.63 -36.22
CA THR A 569 2.78 -21.21 -37.23
C THR A 569 3.38 -20.91 -38.60
N ARG A 570 4.67 -20.55 -38.64
CA ARG A 570 5.39 -19.96 -39.78
C ARG A 570 4.81 -18.64 -40.29
N ASP A 571 4.03 -17.96 -39.45
CA ASP A 571 3.54 -16.61 -39.71
C ASP A 571 4.63 -15.57 -39.39
N PRO A 572 5.09 -14.77 -40.36
CA PRO A 572 6.15 -13.79 -40.13
C PRO A 572 5.78 -12.62 -39.20
N GLU A 573 4.50 -12.36 -38.91
CA GLU A 573 4.09 -11.24 -38.04
C GLU A 573 4.65 -11.36 -36.59
N PRO A 574 4.49 -12.50 -35.88
CA PRO A 574 5.15 -12.73 -34.59
C PRO A 574 6.67 -12.56 -34.61
N LEU A 575 7.34 -12.86 -35.74
CA LEU A 575 8.79 -12.66 -35.87
C LEU A 575 9.15 -11.16 -35.92
N ASP A 576 8.36 -10.33 -36.60
CA ASP A 576 8.54 -8.87 -36.60
C ASP A 576 8.34 -8.30 -35.18
N GLU A 577 7.30 -8.77 -34.47
CA GLU A 577 7.06 -8.36 -33.09
C GLU A 577 8.19 -8.80 -32.15
N ALA A 578 8.73 -10.01 -32.32
CA ALA A 578 9.84 -10.50 -31.50
C ALA A 578 11.10 -9.62 -31.65
N VAL A 579 11.41 -9.21 -32.89
CA VAL A 579 12.52 -8.27 -33.15
C VAL A 579 12.25 -6.92 -32.47
N ALA A 580 11.03 -6.38 -32.59
CA ALA A 580 10.67 -5.11 -31.95
C ALA A 580 10.78 -5.17 -30.42
N GLU A 581 10.40 -6.29 -29.79
CA GLU A 581 10.58 -6.48 -28.35
C GLU A 581 12.06 -6.52 -27.95
N LEU A 582 12.91 -7.24 -28.70
CA LEU A 582 14.35 -7.26 -28.42
C LEU A 582 15.04 -5.91 -28.65
N GLU A 583 14.60 -5.14 -29.65
CA GLU A 583 15.10 -3.77 -29.86
C GLU A 583 14.78 -2.86 -28.67
N GLN A 584 13.55 -2.96 -28.15
CA GLN A 584 13.15 -2.25 -26.94
C GLN A 584 13.91 -2.78 -25.71
N ALA A 585 14.09 -4.09 -25.58
CA ALA A 585 14.86 -4.70 -24.49
C ALA A 585 16.32 -4.17 -24.46
N VAL A 586 16.99 -4.12 -25.62
CA VAL A 586 18.36 -3.58 -25.72
C VAL A 586 18.41 -2.10 -25.39
N THR A 587 17.37 -1.34 -25.74
CA THR A 587 17.28 0.10 -25.46
C THR A 587 17.03 0.38 -23.97
N GLU A 588 16.23 -0.47 -23.31
CA GLU A 588 15.88 -0.35 -21.89
C GLU A 588 16.91 -1.02 -20.95
N LEU A 589 17.89 -1.77 -21.49
CA LEU A 589 18.90 -2.45 -20.69
C LEU A 589 19.88 -1.43 -20.07
N PRO A 590 20.05 -1.39 -18.73
CA PRO A 590 21.03 -0.52 -18.09
C PRO A 590 22.47 -0.93 -18.42
N ASP A 591 23.37 0.06 -18.46
CA ASP A 591 24.80 -0.19 -18.67
C ASP A 591 25.41 -1.01 -17.52
N GLY A 592 26.28 -1.96 -17.87
CA GLY A 592 27.02 -2.77 -16.89
C GLY A 592 26.26 -3.97 -16.30
N VAL A 593 24.99 -4.16 -16.64
CA VAL A 593 24.21 -5.32 -16.20
C VAL A 593 24.64 -6.59 -16.97
N PRO A 594 24.74 -7.76 -16.30
CA PRO A 594 24.98 -9.05 -16.96
C PRO A 594 23.96 -9.38 -18.06
N GLY A 595 24.34 -10.23 -19.02
CA GLY A 595 23.42 -10.71 -20.08
C GLY A 595 23.20 -9.77 -21.26
N GLY A 596 23.74 -8.55 -21.24
CA GLY A 596 23.61 -7.62 -22.36
C GLY A 596 24.28 -8.05 -23.66
N ALA A 597 25.28 -8.94 -23.60
CA ALA A 597 25.88 -9.52 -24.80
C ALA A 597 24.94 -10.54 -25.46
N ASP A 598 24.34 -11.42 -24.66
CA ASP A 598 23.39 -12.44 -25.12
C ASP A 598 22.16 -11.80 -25.74
N LEU A 599 21.61 -10.77 -25.10
CA LEU A 599 20.45 -10.03 -25.64
C LEU A 599 20.72 -9.41 -27.02
N ARG A 600 21.93 -8.85 -27.21
CA ARG A 600 22.35 -8.29 -28.52
C ARG A 600 22.60 -9.38 -29.54
N TRP A 601 23.08 -10.55 -29.11
CA TRP A 601 23.26 -11.72 -29.97
C TRP A 601 21.91 -12.27 -30.43
N ASP A 602 20.94 -12.41 -29.53
CA ASP A 602 19.58 -12.86 -29.84
C ASP A 602 18.89 -11.91 -30.81
N LEU A 603 19.05 -10.59 -30.62
CA LEU A 603 18.55 -9.59 -31.57
C LEU A 603 19.18 -9.74 -32.96
N ALA A 604 20.50 -9.94 -33.02
CA ALA A 604 21.20 -10.16 -34.29
C ALA A 604 20.73 -11.43 -34.99
N ALA A 605 20.52 -12.52 -34.24
CA ALA A 605 20.00 -13.78 -34.74
C ALA A 605 18.58 -13.62 -35.32
N LEU A 606 17.64 -13.00 -34.59
CA LEU A 606 16.28 -12.79 -35.10
C LEU A 606 16.23 -11.84 -36.30
N ARG A 607 17.08 -10.80 -36.35
CA ARG A 607 17.20 -9.93 -37.52
C ARG A 607 17.70 -10.70 -38.75
N ALA A 608 18.69 -11.59 -38.58
CA ALA A 608 19.19 -12.43 -39.66
C ALA A 608 18.11 -13.39 -40.18
N GLU A 609 17.32 -13.99 -39.27
CA GLU A 609 16.21 -14.86 -39.65
C GLU A 609 15.09 -14.09 -40.36
N ARG A 610 14.71 -12.93 -39.85
CA ARG A 610 13.74 -12.02 -40.50
C ARG A 610 14.18 -11.64 -41.91
N ALA A 611 15.46 -11.31 -42.10
CA ALA A 611 16.02 -10.98 -43.41
C ALA A 611 15.97 -12.16 -44.40
N ALA A 612 16.13 -13.39 -43.90
CA ALA A 612 16.02 -14.59 -44.72
C ALA A 612 14.56 -14.87 -45.15
N VAL A 613 13.58 -14.60 -44.28
CA VAL A 613 12.15 -14.81 -44.55
C VAL A 613 11.56 -13.70 -45.43
N ARG A 614 12.06 -12.45 -45.32
CA ARG A 614 11.61 -11.29 -46.11
C ARG A 614 12.79 -10.49 -46.70
N PRO A 615 13.34 -10.94 -47.84
CA PRO A 615 14.44 -10.23 -48.50
C PRO A 615 13.99 -8.83 -48.97
N GLY A 616 14.67 -7.77 -48.54
CA GLY A 616 14.45 -6.39 -49.02
C GLY A 616 13.67 -5.46 -48.07
N THR A 617 13.33 -5.91 -46.86
CA THR A 617 12.79 -5.04 -45.80
C THR A 617 13.93 -4.22 -45.19
N PRO A 618 13.85 -2.88 -45.06
CA PRO A 618 14.92 -2.08 -44.45
C PRO A 618 15.15 -2.46 -42.98
N GLU A 619 16.42 -2.42 -42.57
CA GLU A 619 16.90 -2.67 -41.19
C GLU A 619 16.34 -1.69 -40.17
#